data_AF-A0A7C2QMG2-F1
#
_entry.id   AF-A0A7C2QMG2-F1
#
_cell.length_a   1.000
_cell.length_b   1.000
_cell.length_c   1.000
_cell.angle_alpha   90.00
_cell.angle_beta   90.00
_cell.angle_gamma   90.00
#
_symmetry.space_group_name_H-M   'P 1'
#
loop_
_entity.id
_entity.type
_entity.pdbx_description
1 polymer ?
#
loop_
_entity_poly.entity_id
_entity_poly.type
_entity_poly.pdbx_seq_one_letter_code
_entity_poly.pdbx_strand_id
1 'polypeptide(L)'
;MATQHPDSTVKVSVQEEVGEAIQAYTLFGCDEVMVDYEGKLTPYAQPKEIVCKAVELGLPVGEGFFLTPRLPNPTLEEWERTMLSLEAALLANYYSRRLAGADAVRWVVLPMVEDVDTVRLVRRVLERKAAVYREELGTPSPPAQLVPLLEDVRALLEAERYVRAVAAGGEVRVFLGKSDAAVKSGHVASSLALAYALSELYRLEREEGVKVCPILGMGSPPFRGGLNNPSLAQIEARQYSGYWTATVQSAVRYDATYGEFLKVREA
;
A
#
# COMPACT_ATOMS: atom_id res chain seq x y z
N MET A 1 -7.34 2.87 1.62
CA MET A 1 -6.67 2.05 0.58
C MET A 1 -7.35 0.68 0.47
N ALA A 2 -8.00 0.37 -0.64
CA ALA A 2 -8.49 -0.98 -0.94
C ALA A 2 -7.33 -1.91 -1.32
N THR A 3 -7.43 -3.20 -0.95
CA THR A 3 -6.35 -4.17 -1.18
C THR A 3 -6.88 -5.51 -1.68
N GLN A 4 -6.07 -6.22 -2.45
CA GLN A 4 -6.43 -7.50 -3.08
C GLN A 4 -6.22 -8.74 -2.18
N HIS A 5 -6.30 -8.57 -0.86
CA HIS A 5 -6.09 -9.68 0.10
C HIS A 5 -7.10 -10.81 -0.15
N PRO A 6 -6.68 -12.09 -0.12
CA PRO A 6 -7.56 -13.24 -0.33
C PRO A 6 -8.24 -13.66 0.98
N ASP A 7 -8.83 -12.70 1.72
CA ASP A 7 -9.43 -12.94 3.03
C ASP A 7 -10.96 -13.05 3.03
N SER A 8 -11.59 -12.85 1.87
CA SER A 8 -13.04 -13.00 1.69
C SER A 8 -13.46 -14.43 1.36
N THR A 9 -14.75 -14.74 1.60
CA THR A 9 -15.38 -15.97 1.09
C THR A 9 -15.63 -15.94 -0.41
N VAL A 10 -15.66 -14.74 -1.01
CA VAL A 10 -15.76 -14.51 -2.45
C VAL A 10 -14.37 -14.45 -3.07
N LYS A 11 -14.15 -15.23 -4.14
CA LYS A 11 -12.93 -15.19 -4.93
C LYS A 11 -13.09 -14.25 -6.12
N VAL A 12 -12.24 -13.23 -6.20
CA VAL A 12 -12.11 -12.35 -7.37
C VAL A 12 -10.95 -12.84 -8.23
N SER A 13 -11.20 -13.04 -9.53
CA SER A 13 -10.15 -13.41 -10.49
C SER A 13 -9.34 -12.21 -10.94
N VAL A 14 -8.12 -12.45 -11.46
CA VAL A 14 -7.24 -11.37 -11.95
C VAL A 14 -7.83 -10.56 -13.10
N GLN A 15 -8.77 -11.16 -13.85
CA GLN A 15 -9.51 -10.49 -14.92
C GLN A 15 -10.59 -9.54 -14.38
N GLU A 16 -11.16 -9.86 -13.21
CA GLU A 16 -12.19 -9.04 -12.54
C GLU A 16 -11.58 -7.92 -11.71
N GLU A 17 -10.32 -8.06 -11.29
CA GLU A 17 -9.59 -7.09 -10.44
C GLU A 17 -9.53 -5.68 -11.03
N VAL A 18 -9.54 -5.53 -12.36
CA VAL A 18 -9.62 -4.20 -13.01
C VAL A 18 -10.95 -3.53 -12.68
N GLY A 19 -12.07 -4.27 -12.78
CA GLY A 19 -13.39 -3.77 -12.42
C GLY A 19 -13.56 -3.58 -10.91
N GLU A 20 -12.97 -4.47 -10.11
CA GLU A 20 -12.91 -4.34 -8.65
C GLU A 20 -12.20 -3.04 -8.23
N ALA A 21 -11.09 -2.68 -8.87
CA ALA A 21 -10.37 -1.44 -8.56
C ALA A 21 -11.23 -0.20 -8.78
N ILE A 22 -12.08 -0.20 -9.82
CA ILE A 22 -13.05 0.87 -10.04
C ILE A 22 -14.13 0.88 -8.95
N GLN A 23 -14.66 -0.30 -8.59
CA GLN A 23 -15.66 -0.43 -7.53
C GLN A 23 -15.13 -0.02 -6.15
N ALA A 24 -13.84 -0.24 -5.88
CA ALA A 24 -13.18 0.22 -4.68
C ALA A 24 -13.37 1.73 -4.48
N TYR A 25 -13.22 2.52 -5.55
CA TYR A 25 -13.48 3.96 -5.51
C TYR A 25 -14.97 4.28 -5.50
N THR A 26 -15.74 3.75 -6.48
CA THR A 26 -17.12 4.20 -6.71
C THR A 26 -18.13 3.71 -5.69
N LEU A 27 -17.95 2.50 -5.15
CA LEU A 27 -18.86 1.91 -4.16
C LEU A 27 -18.33 2.08 -2.73
N PHE A 28 -17.04 1.77 -2.52
CA PHE A 28 -16.45 1.74 -1.19
C PHE A 28 -15.75 3.04 -0.79
N GLY A 29 -15.64 4.03 -1.69
CA GLY A 29 -15.01 5.31 -1.39
C GLY A 29 -13.51 5.22 -1.10
N CYS A 30 -12.84 4.16 -1.55
CA CYS A 30 -11.40 4.03 -1.43
C CYS A 30 -10.71 4.86 -2.52
N ASP A 31 -9.95 5.86 -2.10
CA ASP A 31 -9.13 6.77 -2.92
C ASP A 31 -7.80 6.15 -3.39
N GLU A 32 -7.43 4.99 -2.85
CA GLU A 32 -6.18 4.31 -3.17
C GLU A 32 -6.43 2.80 -3.33
N VAL A 33 -5.87 2.18 -4.37
CA VAL A 33 -5.97 0.72 -4.63
C VAL A 33 -4.57 0.11 -4.67
N MET A 34 -4.33 -0.89 -3.84
CA MET A 34 -3.10 -1.67 -3.85
C MET A 34 -3.19 -2.81 -4.86
N VAL A 35 -2.26 -2.85 -5.81
CA VAL A 35 -2.14 -3.92 -6.81
C VAL A 35 -1.06 -4.90 -6.36
N ASP A 36 -1.42 -6.14 -6.10
CA ASP A 36 -0.53 -7.14 -5.49
C ASP A 36 0.20 -7.99 -6.54
N TYR A 37 1.52 -7.81 -6.67
CA TYR A 37 2.37 -8.67 -7.49
C TYR A 37 3.11 -9.76 -6.70
N GLU A 38 3.06 -9.70 -5.37
CA GLU A 38 3.74 -10.66 -4.51
C GLU A 38 2.92 -11.94 -4.40
N GLY A 39 1.70 -11.86 -3.91
CA GLY A 39 0.88 -13.03 -3.61
C GLY A 39 0.11 -13.60 -4.80
N LYS A 40 0.20 -12.97 -5.98
CA LYS A 40 -0.66 -13.26 -7.14
C LYS A 40 0.10 -13.28 -8.46
N LEU A 41 -0.46 -14.01 -9.43
CA LEU A 41 -0.03 -14.00 -10.84
C LEU A 41 -0.65 -12.81 -11.58
N THR A 42 -0.43 -11.62 -11.02
CA THR A 42 -1.01 -10.38 -11.52
C THR A 42 -0.43 -10.06 -12.90
N PRO A 43 -1.29 -9.86 -13.92
CA PRO A 43 -0.82 -9.44 -15.23
C PRO A 43 0.00 -8.15 -15.14
N TYR A 44 1.14 -8.12 -15.81
CA TYR A 44 1.99 -6.94 -15.87
C TYR A 44 1.24 -5.67 -16.28
N ALA A 45 0.25 -5.80 -17.17
CA ALA A 45 -0.54 -4.68 -17.67
C ALA A 45 -1.64 -4.19 -16.70
N GLN A 46 -1.91 -4.88 -15.59
CA GLN A 46 -3.08 -4.59 -14.75
C GLN A 46 -3.12 -3.13 -14.22
N PRO A 47 -2.03 -2.54 -13.67
CA PRO A 47 -2.03 -1.13 -13.27
C PRO A 47 -2.40 -0.17 -14.40
N LYS A 48 -1.86 -0.40 -15.61
CA LYS A 48 -2.20 0.36 -16.81
C LYS A 48 -3.67 0.19 -17.18
N GLU A 49 -4.19 -1.03 -17.13
CA GLU A 49 -5.60 -1.32 -17.46
C GLU A 49 -6.56 -0.65 -16.48
N ILE A 50 -6.23 -0.64 -15.18
CA ILE A 50 -6.98 0.11 -14.17
C ILE A 50 -6.94 1.62 -14.49
N VAL A 51 -5.78 2.19 -14.82
CA VAL A 51 -5.66 3.60 -15.23
C VAL A 51 -6.55 3.90 -16.43
N CYS A 52 -6.43 3.12 -17.52
CA CYS A 52 -7.22 3.34 -18.73
C CYS A 52 -8.72 3.28 -18.43
N LYS A 53 -9.16 2.29 -17.64
CA LYS A 53 -10.56 2.13 -17.29
C LYS A 53 -11.07 3.26 -16.38
N ALA A 54 -10.26 3.69 -15.43
CA ALA A 54 -10.60 4.80 -14.53
C ALA A 54 -10.75 6.12 -15.30
N VAL A 55 -9.85 6.40 -16.24
CA VAL A 55 -9.96 7.59 -17.10
C VAL A 55 -11.19 7.52 -18.01
N GLU A 56 -11.47 6.36 -18.63
CA GLU A 56 -12.66 6.16 -19.46
C GLU A 56 -13.96 6.48 -18.69
N LEU A 57 -13.99 6.16 -17.40
CA LEU A 57 -15.11 6.40 -16.51
C LEU A 57 -15.08 7.77 -15.80
N GLY A 58 -14.09 8.62 -16.10
CA GLY A 58 -13.99 9.97 -15.55
C GLY A 58 -13.56 10.05 -14.08
N LEU A 59 -12.87 9.04 -13.55
CA LEU A 59 -12.32 9.07 -12.19
C LEU A 59 -11.11 10.02 -12.11
N PRO A 60 -10.85 10.64 -10.94
CA PRO A 60 -9.77 11.62 -10.76
C PRO A 60 -8.39 10.96 -10.59
N VAL A 61 -7.93 10.25 -11.61
CA VAL A 61 -6.65 9.51 -11.61
C VAL A 61 -5.47 10.45 -11.30
N GLY A 62 -4.71 10.14 -10.25
CA GLY A 62 -3.53 10.90 -9.83
C GLY A 62 -3.81 12.18 -9.04
N GLU A 63 -5.08 12.50 -8.80
CA GLU A 63 -5.50 13.64 -7.97
C GLU A 63 -6.34 13.18 -6.76
N GLY A 64 -7.26 12.24 -6.97
CA GLY A 64 -8.10 11.65 -5.92
C GLY A 64 -8.25 10.13 -6.02
N PHE A 65 -7.72 9.51 -7.08
CA PHE A 65 -7.68 8.06 -7.24
C PHE A 65 -6.25 7.61 -7.58
N PHE A 66 -5.64 6.85 -6.67
CA PHE A 66 -4.24 6.43 -6.73
C PHE A 66 -4.11 4.91 -6.79
N LEU A 67 -3.04 4.45 -7.44
CA LEU A 67 -2.63 3.05 -7.45
C LEU A 67 -1.30 2.89 -6.70
N THR A 68 -1.20 1.84 -5.91
CA THR A 68 -0.01 1.55 -5.11
C THR A 68 0.40 0.09 -5.27
N PRO A 69 1.24 -0.25 -6.27
CA PRO A 69 1.70 -1.61 -6.47
C PRO A 69 2.49 -2.15 -5.26
N ARG A 70 2.15 -3.35 -4.78
CA ARG A 70 2.94 -4.16 -3.84
C ARG A 70 3.84 -5.08 -4.64
N LEU A 71 5.15 -4.87 -4.51
CA LEU A 71 6.19 -5.60 -5.23
C LEU A 71 6.43 -6.97 -4.56
N PRO A 72 6.96 -7.96 -5.27
CA PRO A 72 7.69 -9.07 -4.67
C PRO A 72 8.95 -8.55 -3.96
N ASN A 73 9.40 -9.24 -2.91
CA ASN A 73 10.67 -8.90 -2.26
C ASN A 73 11.82 -9.65 -2.96
N PRO A 74 12.84 -8.94 -3.50
CA PRO A 74 13.95 -9.57 -4.24
C PRO A 74 14.86 -10.48 -3.41
N THR A 75 14.77 -10.47 -2.08
CA THR A 75 15.52 -11.41 -1.23
C THR A 75 14.79 -12.74 -1.05
N LEU A 76 13.48 -12.78 -1.33
CA LEU A 76 12.61 -13.95 -1.11
C LEU A 76 12.08 -14.53 -2.42
N GLU A 77 11.93 -13.70 -3.45
CA GLU A 77 11.41 -14.02 -4.77
C GLU A 77 12.45 -13.70 -5.86
N GLU A 78 12.20 -14.12 -7.09
CA GLU A 78 13.12 -13.84 -8.19
C GLU A 78 13.25 -12.34 -8.49
N TRP A 79 14.48 -11.89 -8.74
CA TRP A 79 14.82 -10.49 -9.01
C TRP A 79 14.00 -9.90 -10.17
N GLU A 80 13.78 -10.69 -11.23
CA GLU A 80 13.05 -10.29 -12.43
C GLU A 80 11.61 -9.89 -12.11
N ARG A 81 10.96 -10.56 -11.15
CA ARG A 81 9.58 -10.22 -10.77
C ARG A 81 9.52 -8.82 -10.15
N THR A 82 10.46 -8.50 -9.27
CA THR A 82 10.58 -7.16 -8.68
C THR A 82 10.81 -6.10 -9.78
N MET A 83 11.69 -6.39 -10.74
CA MET A 83 11.99 -5.46 -11.84
C MET A 83 10.77 -5.20 -12.72
N LEU A 84 10.02 -6.26 -13.06
CA LEU A 84 8.81 -6.16 -13.86
C LEU A 84 7.72 -5.38 -13.12
N SER A 85 7.49 -5.63 -11.84
CA SER A 85 6.50 -4.87 -11.06
C SER A 85 6.85 -3.38 -10.94
N LEU A 86 8.14 -3.03 -10.83
CA LEU A 86 8.59 -1.63 -10.87
C LEU A 86 8.31 -0.99 -12.25
N GLU A 87 8.54 -1.71 -13.34
CA GLU A 87 8.22 -1.20 -14.67
C GLU A 87 6.72 -1.05 -14.92
N ALA A 88 5.90 -1.98 -14.41
CA ALA A 88 4.46 -1.88 -14.47
C ALA A 88 3.94 -0.60 -13.79
N ALA A 89 4.53 -0.23 -12.65
CA ALA A 89 4.24 1.03 -11.95
C ALA A 89 4.59 2.27 -12.80
N LEU A 90 5.78 2.29 -13.42
CA LEU A 90 6.22 3.40 -14.26
C LEU A 90 5.41 3.53 -15.55
N LEU A 91 5.02 2.40 -16.15
CA LEU A 91 4.14 2.40 -17.31
C LEU A 91 2.74 2.92 -16.95
N ALA A 92 2.19 2.54 -15.81
CA ALA A 92 0.91 3.11 -15.35
C ALA A 92 0.99 4.64 -15.27
N ASN A 93 2.10 5.19 -14.77
CA ASN A 93 2.33 6.64 -14.77
C ASN A 93 2.43 7.22 -16.18
N TYR A 94 3.21 6.60 -17.07
CA TYR A 94 3.30 7.03 -18.47
C TYR A 94 1.91 7.15 -19.14
N TYR A 95 1.04 6.15 -18.97
CA TYR A 95 -0.32 6.19 -19.50
C TYR A 95 -1.19 7.22 -18.78
N SER A 96 -1.15 7.28 -17.44
CA SER A 96 -1.95 8.25 -16.68
C SER A 96 -1.59 9.70 -17.00
N ARG A 97 -0.30 10.02 -17.20
CA ARG A 97 0.13 11.36 -17.63
C ARG A 97 -0.41 11.73 -19.01
N ARG A 98 -0.46 10.77 -19.94
CA ARG A 98 -0.98 11.01 -21.29
C ARG A 98 -2.50 11.14 -21.33
N LEU A 99 -3.20 10.38 -20.51
CA LEU A 99 -4.66 10.28 -20.53
C LEU A 99 -5.36 11.26 -19.57
N ALA A 100 -4.74 11.53 -18.41
CA ALA A 100 -5.30 12.34 -17.32
C ALA A 100 -4.42 13.53 -16.90
N GLY A 101 -3.17 13.62 -17.37
CA GLY A 101 -2.28 14.73 -17.02
C GLY A 101 -1.68 14.66 -15.61
N ALA A 102 -1.89 13.56 -14.87
CA ALA A 102 -1.41 13.33 -13.51
C ALA A 102 -0.82 11.92 -13.34
N ASP A 103 -0.04 11.69 -12.29
CA ASP A 103 0.60 10.39 -12.00
C ASP A 103 -0.32 9.53 -11.13
N ALA A 104 -0.78 8.40 -11.66
CA ALA A 104 -1.63 7.45 -10.92
C ALA A 104 -0.90 6.77 -9.75
N VAL A 105 0.39 6.48 -9.92
CA VAL A 105 1.24 5.77 -8.96
C VAL A 105 2.20 6.73 -8.31
N ARG A 106 1.94 7.06 -7.04
CA ARG A 106 2.84 7.87 -6.20
C ARG A 106 3.69 7.03 -5.26
N TRP A 107 3.26 5.80 -4.98
CA TRP A 107 3.89 4.90 -4.01
C TRP A 107 4.02 3.49 -4.58
N VAL A 108 5.07 2.78 -4.17
CA VAL A 108 5.21 1.34 -4.39
C VAL A 108 5.62 0.67 -3.08
N VAL A 109 4.98 -0.44 -2.71
CA VAL A 109 5.20 -1.13 -1.45
C VAL A 109 6.20 -2.26 -1.61
N LEU A 110 7.19 -2.34 -0.73
CA LEU A 110 8.13 -3.46 -0.62
C LEU A 110 7.78 -4.28 0.64
N PRO A 111 7.26 -5.51 0.51
CA PRO A 111 6.88 -6.37 1.63
C PRO A 111 8.08 -7.05 2.28
N MET A 112 7.86 -7.65 3.44
CA MET A 112 8.77 -8.54 4.15
C MET A 112 10.18 -7.95 4.32
N VAL A 113 10.24 -6.66 4.63
CA VAL A 113 11.51 -5.97 4.79
C VAL A 113 12.17 -6.41 6.09
N GLU A 114 13.37 -6.98 5.97
CA GLU A 114 14.20 -7.38 7.12
C GLU A 114 15.43 -6.48 7.31
N ASP A 115 15.92 -5.88 6.22
CA ASP A 115 17.12 -5.05 6.24
C ASP A 115 16.96 -3.78 5.40
N VAL A 116 17.75 -2.77 5.75
CA VAL A 116 17.70 -1.45 5.11
C VAL A 116 18.41 -1.43 3.75
N ASP A 117 19.36 -2.32 3.53
CA ASP A 117 20.17 -2.31 2.31
C ASP A 117 19.37 -2.80 1.11
N THR A 118 18.47 -3.76 1.33
CA THR A 118 17.43 -4.17 0.36
C THR A 118 16.50 -3.01 0.02
N VAL A 119 16.00 -2.27 1.03
CA VAL A 119 15.17 -1.07 0.81
C VAL A 119 15.91 -0.03 -0.04
N ARG A 120 17.17 0.27 0.30
CA ARG A 120 17.99 1.23 -0.46
C ARG A 120 18.29 0.72 -1.87
N LEU A 121 18.50 -0.58 -2.05
CA LEU A 121 18.72 -1.18 -3.37
C LEU A 121 17.50 -0.98 -4.27
N VAL A 122 16.31 -1.38 -3.80
CA VAL A 122 15.07 -1.27 -4.57
C VAL A 122 14.76 0.20 -4.86
N ARG A 123 14.96 1.10 -3.90
CA ARG A 123 14.81 2.56 -4.10
C ARG A 123 15.72 3.09 -5.21
N ARG A 124 17.01 2.76 -5.17
CA ARG A 124 17.96 3.19 -6.22
C ARG A 124 17.58 2.66 -7.59
N VAL A 125 17.10 1.42 -7.67
CA VAL A 125 16.66 0.81 -8.94
C VAL A 125 15.42 1.51 -9.48
N LEU A 126 14.43 1.79 -8.62
CA LEU A 126 13.24 2.56 -8.99
C LEU A 126 13.60 3.96 -9.51
N GLU A 127 14.47 4.68 -8.80
CA GLU A 127 14.94 6.02 -9.21
C GLU A 127 15.63 5.97 -10.59
N ARG A 128 16.51 4.99 -10.81
CA ARG A 128 17.20 4.81 -12.10
C ARG A 128 16.23 4.46 -13.24
N LYS A 129 15.29 3.54 -13.02
CA LYS A 129 14.27 3.20 -14.02
C LYS A 129 13.39 4.41 -14.35
N ALA A 130 12.98 5.17 -13.33
CA ALA A 130 12.20 6.39 -13.54
C ALA A 130 12.97 7.46 -14.35
N ALA A 131 14.28 7.58 -14.13
CA ALA A 131 15.12 8.47 -14.94
C ALA A 131 15.13 8.06 -16.43
N VAL A 132 15.32 6.78 -16.73
CA VAL A 132 15.26 6.26 -18.11
C VAL A 132 13.90 6.56 -18.76
N TYR A 133 12.80 6.31 -18.06
CA TYR A 133 11.46 6.59 -18.59
C TYR A 133 11.23 8.08 -18.87
N ARG A 134 11.76 8.96 -18.01
CA ARG A 134 11.68 10.41 -18.21
C ARG A 134 12.51 10.87 -19.41
N GLU A 135 13.73 10.36 -19.55
CA GLU A 135 14.67 10.74 -20.62
C GLU A 135 14.22 10.20 -21.99
N GLU A 136 13.83 8.93 -22.07
CA GLU A 136 13.50 8.27 -23.33
C GLU A 136 12.06 8.53 -23.79
N LEU A 137 11.11 8.65 -22.86
CA LEU A 137 9.67 8.79 -23.18
C LEU A 137 9.14 10.22 -22.98
N GLY A 138 9.98 11.15 -22.49
CA GLY A 138 9.60 12.55 -22.25
C GLY A 138 8.52 12.72 -21.19
N THR A 139 8.42 11.80 -20.22
CA THR A 139 7.42 11.88 -19.14
C THR A 139 7.97 12.60 -17.92
N PRO A 140 7.33 13.70 -17.45
CA PRO A 140 7.87 14.49 -16.33
C PRO A 140 7.62 13.86 -14.95
N SER A 141 7.26 12.57 -14.86
CA SER A 141 6.87 11.90 -13.62
C SER A 141 8.07 11.74 -12.67
N PRO A 142 8.02 12.24 -11.43
CA PRO A 142 9.02 11.92 -10.42
C PRO A 142 9.02 10.41 -10.12
N PRO A 143 10.11 9.84 -9.57
CA PRO A 143 10.09 8.47 -9.09
C PRO A 143 9.02 8.30 -8.01
N ALA A 144 8.28 7.20 -8.06
CA ALA A 144 7.37 6.84 -6.98
C ALA A 144 8.15 6.65 -5.66
N GLN A 145 7.53 6.95 -4.52
CA GLN A 145 8.13 6.71 -3.22
C GLN A 145 8.07 5.22 -2.88
N LEU A 146 9.21 4.63 -2.53
CA LEU A 146 9.25 3.28 -1.97
C LEU A 146 8.73 3.29 -0.53
N VAL A 147 7.76 2.44 -0.25
CA VAL A 147 7.11 2.28 1.05
C VAL A 147 7.50 0.92 1.63
N PRO A 148 8.36 0.86 2.67
CA PRO A 148 8.69 -0.40 3.31
C PRO A 148 7.47 -0.91 4.11
N LEU A 149 7.14 -2.19 3.93
CA LEU A 149 6.13 -2.88 4.71
C LEU A 149 6.79 -3.75 5.78
N LEU A 150 6.51 -3.41 7.03
CA LEU A 150 7.07 -3.99 8.24
C LEU A 150 6.09 -5.02 8.81
N GLU A 151 6.47 -6.29 8.74
CA GLU A 151 5.60 -7.46 8.99
C GLU A 151 6.13 -8.37 10.10
N ASP A 152 7.08 -7.88 10.89
CA ASP A 152 7.66 -8.58 12.03
C ASP A 152 7.77 -7.63 13.23
N VAL A 153 7.64 -8.15 14.45
CA VAL A 153 7.72 -7.35 15.68
C VAL A 153 9.05 -6.60 15.77
N ARG A 154 10.18 -7.23 15.43
CA ARG A 154 11.48 -6.56 15.45
C ARG A 154 11.52 -5.39 14.46
N ALA A 155 11.04 -5.60 13.24
CA ALA A 155 11.01 -4.55 12.22
C ALA A 155 10.11 -3.38 12.66
N LEU A 156 8.96 -3.67 13.30
CA LEU A 156 8.08 -2.65 13.86
C LEU A 156 8.75 -1.85 14.99
N LEU A 157 9.49 -2.51 15.88
CA LEU A 157 10.26 -1.82 16.94
C LEU A 157 11.40 -0.96 16.38
N GLU A 158 11.89 -1.26 15.19
CA GLU A 158 12.93 -0.50 14.48
C GLU A 158 12.35 0.39 13.35
N ALA A 159 11.04 0.71 13.35
CA ALA A 159 10.36 1.34 12.21
C ALA A 159 11.02 2.64 11.71
N GLU A 160 11.51 3.47 12.64
CA GLU A 160 12.24 4.71 12.35
C GLU A 160 13.43 4.51 11.41
N ARG A 161 14.12 3.38 11.52
CA ARG A 161 15.30 3.04 10.75
C ARG A 161 14.95 2.88 9.27
N TYR A 162 13.81 2.26 8.98
CA TYR A 162 13.33 2.07 7.61
C TYR A 162 12.78 3.37 7.02
N VAL A 163 12.10 4.19 7.82
CA VAL A 163 11.64 5.51 7.39
C VAL A 163 12.81 6.40 6.97
N ARG A 164 13.87 6.48 7.78
CA ARG A 164 15.10 7.23 7.44
C ARG A 164 15.74 6.76 6.13
N ALA A 165 15.59 5.49 5.78
CA ALA A 165 16.18 4.94 4.56
C ALA A 165 15.45 5.38 3.28
N VAL A 166 14.15 5.67 3.38
CA VAL A 166 13.32 6.09 2.24
C VAL A 166 12.99 7.58 2.26
N ALA A 167 13.23 8.26 3.37
CA ALA A 167 13.06 9.70 3.48
C ALA A 167 13.89 10.45 2.41
N ALA A 168 13.27 11.46 1.81
CA ALA A 168 13.87 12.33 0.80
C ALA A 168 13.46 13.80 1.01
N GLY A 169 13.02 14.15 2.23
CA GLY A 169 12.32 15.40 2.54
C GLY A 169 10.82 15.32 2.22
N GLY A 170 10.02 16.15 2.89
CA GLY A 170 8.56 16.19 2.72
C GLY A 170 7.84 15.05 3.45
N GLU A 171 6.87 14.43 2.76
CA GLU A 171 6.04 13.34 3.28
C GLU A 171 6.68 11.97 3.01
N VAL A 172 6.69 11.09 4.01
CA VAL A 172 7.23 9.72 3.92
C VAL A 172 6.22 8.70 4.45
N ARG A 173 5.94 7.66 3.67
CA ARG A 173 5.05 6.56 4.08
C ARG A 173 5.85 5.34 4.52
N VAL A 174 5.31 4.64 5.50
CA VAL A 174 5.72 3.32 5.95
C VAL A 174 4.47 2.50 6.19
N PHE A 175 4.52 1.21 5.87
CA PHE A 175 3.38 0.32 6.00
C PHE A 175 3.62 -0.64 7.16
N LEU A 176 2.70 -0.63 8.13
CA LEU A 176 2.77 -1.43 9.35
C LEU A 176 1.77 -2.60 9.23
N GLY A 177 2.30 -3.83 9.11
CA GLY A 177 1.51 -5.05 8.93
C GLY A 177 1.17 -5.71 10.27
N LYS A 178 -0.13 -5.75 10.63
CA LYS A 178 -0.59 -6.45 11.83
C LYS A 178 -0.58 -7.97 11.68
N SER A 179 -1.05 -8.46 10.53
CA SER A 179 -1.40 -9.87 10.35
C SER A 179 -0.20 -10.78 10.51
N ASP A 180 0.86 -10.53 9.76
CA ASP A 180 2.08 -11.35 9.77
C ASP A 180 2.84 -11.25 11.09
N ALA A 181 2.93 -10.06 11.68
CA ALA A 181 3.51 -9.90 13.01
C ALA A 181 2.74 -10.70 14.08
N ALA A 182 1.41 -10.77 13.96
CA ALA A 182 0.58 -11.57 14.86
C ALA A 182 0.80 -13.08 14.64
N VAL A 183 0.92 -13.53 13.40
CA VAL A 183 1.23 -14.94 13.07
C VAL A 183 2.59 -15.34 13.64
N LYS A 184 3.61 -14.49 13.50
CA LYS A 184 4.99 -14.79 13.93
C LYS A 184 5.19 -14.70 15.45
N SER A 185 4.56 -13.74 16.10
CA SER A 185 4.88 -13.39 17.50
C SER A 185 3.67 -13.35 18.45
N GLY A 186 2.49 -13.68 17.95
CA GLY A 186 1.23 -13.64 18.71
C GLY A 186 0.55 -12.27 18.69
N HIS A 187 -0.77 -12.29 18.92
CA HIS A 187 -1.62 -11.10 18.83
C HIS A 187 -1.14 -9.94 19.73
N VAL A 188 -0.83 -10.23 21.00
CA VAL A 188 -0.45 -9.20 22.00
C VAL A 188 0.86 -8.52 21.63
N ALA A 189 1.90 -9.29 21.29
CA ALA A 189 3.20 -8.73 20.92
C ALA A 189 3.08 -7.84 19.67
N SER A 190 2.34 -8.30 18.66
CA SER A 190 2.05 -7.55 17.45
C SER A 190 1.29 -6.25 17.71
N SER A 191 0.26 -6.28 18.57
CA SER A 191 -0.51 -5.09 18.93
C SER A 191 0.33 -4.05 19.68
N LEU A 192 1.14 -4.48 20.64
CA LEU A 192 2.03 -3.57 21.39
C LEU A 192 3.13 -2.98 20.50
N ALA A 193 3.72 -3.80 19.61
CA ALA A 193 4.74 -3.34 18.68
C ALA A 193 4.21 -2.29 17.70
N LEU A 194 2.97 -2.42 17.22
CA LEU A 194 2.34 -1.40 16.38
C LEU A 194 2.10 -0.08 17.11
N ALA A 195 1.56 -0.14 18.33
CA ALA A 195 1.34 1.05 19.14
C ALA A 195 2.67 1.76 19.45
N TYR A 196 3.71 0.98 19.76
CA TYR A 196 5.07 1.49 19.92
C TYR A 196 5.59 2.14 18.63
N ALA A 197 5.50 1.45 17.49
CA ALA A 197 5.97 1.95 16.21
C ALA A 197 5.31 3.29 15.85
N LEU A 198 3.99 3.41 15.99
CA LEU A 198 3.27 4.67 15.75
C LEU A 198 3.75 5.80 16.67
N SER A 199 4.00 5.51 17.95
CA SER A 199 4.59 6.47 18.90
C SER A 199 5.98 6.93 18.46
N GLU A 200 6.86 6.02 18.07
CA GLU A 200 8.23 6.38 17.64
C GLU A 200 8.23 7.15 16.32
N LEU A 201 7.38 6.77 15.36
CA LEU A 201 7.23 7.50 14.11
C LEU A 201 6.75 8.94 14.33
N TYR A 202 5.86 9.17 15.31
CA TYR A 202 5.45 10.51 15.69
C TYR A 202 6.59 11.32 16.35
N ARG A 203 7.47 10.67 17.12
CA ARG A 203 8.68 11.34 17.67
C ARG A 203 9.65 11.70 16.55
N LEU A 204 9.91 10.77 15.63
CA LEU A 204 10.77 10.96 14.46
C LEU A 204 10.33 12.17 13.64
N GLU A 205 9.02 12.31 13.39
CA GLU A 205 8.46 13.47 12.67
C GLU A 205 8.87 14.81 13.32
N ARG A 206 8.85 14.90 14.65
CA ARG A 206 9.23 16.13 15.37
C ARG A 206 10.73 16.36 15.41
N GLU A 207 11.51 15.30 15.50
CA GLU A 207 12.97 15.38 15.58
C GLU A 207 13.59 15.76 14.23
N GLU A 208 13.08 15.19 13.13
CA GLU A 208 13.68 15.34 11.80
C GLU A 208 12.91 16.31 10.89
N GLY A 209 11.72 16.78 11.31
CA GLY A 209 10.90 17.69 10.52
C GLY A 209 10.34 17.07 9.22
N VAL A 210 10.24 15.73 9.19
CA VAL A 210 9.65 14.97 8.08
C VAL A 210 8.22 14.57 8.45
N LYS A 211 7.27 14.72 7.53
CA LYS A 211 5.88 14.30 7.80
C LYS A 211 5.76 12.80 7.56
N VAL A 212 5.55 12.01 8.61
CA VAL A 212 5.40 10.57 8.48
C VAL A 212 3.93 10.23 8.32
N CYS A 213 3.59 9.46 7.29
CA CYS A 213 2.22 9.08 6.94
C CYS A 213 2.06 7.54 7.00
N PRO A 214 1.91 6.92 8.19
CA PRO A 214 1.86 5.47 8.30
C PRO A 214 0.61 4.87 7.65
N ILE A 215 0.79 3.71 7.01
CA ILE A 215 -0.29 2.86 6.51
C ILE A 215 -0.47 1.72 7.52
N LEU A 216 -1.70 1.45 7.95
CA LEU A 216 -2.02 0.37 8.87
C LEU A 216 -2.74 -0.77 8.14
N GLY A 217 -2.09 -1.94 8.14
CA GLY A 217 -2.54 -3.16 7.45
C GLY A 217 -3.23 -4.13 8.38
N MET A 218 -4.56 -4.16 8.35
CA MET A 218 -5.37 -4.95 9.28
C MET A 218 -6.54 -5.63 8.58
N GLY A 219 -6.81 -6.88 8.97
CA GLY A 219 -7.97 -7.65 8.50
C GLY A 219 -9.17 -7.55 9.44
N SER A 220 -10.29 -8.18 9.07
CA SER A 220 -11.52 -8.18 9.88
C SER A 220 -11.44 -9.02 11.17
N PRO A 221 -10.74 -10.18 11.23
CA PRO A 221 -10.61 -10.91 12.48
C PRO A 221 -9.79 -10.14 13.54
N PRO A 222 -10.14 -10.21 14.85
CA PRO A 222 -9.39 -9.52 15.91
C PRO A 222 -7.89 -9.83 15.90
N PHE A 223 -7.53 -11.09 15.61
CA PHE A 223 -6.14 -11.52 15.50
C PHE A 223 -5.35 -10.68 14.49
N ARG A 224 -5.99 -10.34 13.37
CA ARG A 224 -5.47 -9.54 12.25
C ARG A 224 -5.72 -8.03 12.40
N GLY A 225 -6.29 -7.59 13.53
CA GLY A 225 -6.37 -6.19 13.89
C GLY A 225 -7.76 -5.59 13.98
N GLY A 226 -8.81 -6.25 13.49
CA GLY A 226 -10.20 -5.80 13.67
C GLY A 226 -10.58 -4.46 13.05
N LEU A 227 -9.67 -3.73 12.40
CA LEU A 227 -9.96 -2.43 11.77
C LEU A 227 -10.97 -2.55 10.63
N ASN A 228 -11.02 -3.71 9.97
CA ASN A 228 -12.01 -4.06 8.95
C ASN A 228 -13.24 -4.79 9.53
N ASN A 229 -13.44 -4.73 10.85
CA ASN A 229 -14.58 -5.33 11.53
C ASN A 229 -15.58 -4.23 11.94
N PRO A 230 -16.83 -4.24 11.44
CA PRO A 230 -17.85 -3.26 11.80
C PRO A 230 -18.08 -3.08 13.31
N SER A 231 -17.81 -4.12 14.12
CA SER A 231 -17.99 -4.10 15.56
C SER A 231 -16.75 -3.64 16.34
N LEU A 232 -15.57 -3.66 15.72
CA LEU A 232 -14.29 -3.34 16.39
C LEU A 232 -13.58 -2.12 15.80
N ALA A 233 -13.91 -1.73 14.57
CA ALA A 233 -13.21 -0.69 13.81
C ALA A 233 -13.01 0.59 14.63
N GLN A 234 -14.04 1.08 15.33
CA GLN A 234 -13.94 2.29 16.16
C GLN A 234 -12.96 2.16 17.32
N ILE A 235 -12.88 0.98 17.95
CA ILE A 235 -11.98 0.74 19.07
C ILE A 235 -10.55 0.60 18.54
N GLU A 236 -10.36 -0.14 17.46
CA GLU A 236 -9.05 -0.38 16.85
C GLU A 236 -8.48 0.91 16.23
N ALA A 237 -9.32 1.72 15.57
CA ALA A 237 -8.93 3.04 15.04
C ALA A 237 -8.41 3.97 16.16
N ARG A 238 -9.07 3.96 17.33
CA ARG A 238 -8.60 4.70 18.51
C ARG A 238 -7.33 4.10 19.09
N GLN A 239 -7.23 2.78 19.20
CA GLN A 239 -6.07 2.10 19.74
C GLN A 239 -4.80 2.39 18.96
N TYR A 240 -4.90 2.44 17.63
CA TYR A 240 -3.78 2.72 16.74
C TYR A 240 -3.81 4.14 16.17
N SER A 241 -4.36 5.11 16.90
CA SER A 241 -4.38 6.51 16.45
C SER A 241 -2.98 6.98 16.05
N GLY A 242 -2.87 7.62 14.90
CA GLY A 242 -1.59 8.08 14.34
C GLY A 242 -1.26 7.50 12.97
N TYR A 243 -2.01 6.51 12.47
CA TYR A 243 -1.96 6.15 11.05
C TYR A 243 -2.62 7.22 10.18
N TRP A 244 -2.16 7.33 8.94
CA TRP A 244 -2.74 8.20 7.91
C TRP A 244 -3.63 7.43 6.93
N THR A 245 -3.39 6.13 6.77
CA THR A 245 -4.15 5.30 5.83
C THR A 245 -4.45 3.94 6.44
N ALA A 246 -5.69 3.49 6.33
CA ALA A 246 -6.10 2.13 6.67
C ALA A 246 -6.31 1.29 5.40
N THR A 247 -5.96 0.00 5.49
CA THR A 247 -6.33 -0.97 4.44
C THR A 247 -7.78 -1.39 4.58
N VAL A 248 -8.53 -1.40 3.49
CA VAL A 248 -9.84 -2.04 3.34
C VAL A 248 -9.62 -3.35 2.57
N GLN A 249 -9.67 -4.47 3.29
CA GLN A 249 -9.41 -5.80 2.72
C GLN A 249 -10.68 -6.38 2.07
N SER A 250 -10.58 -7.55 1.45
CA SER A 250 -11.68 -8.11 0.65
C SER A 250 -12.84 -8.59 1.52
N ALA A 251 -12.56 -9.18 2.69
CA ALA A 251 -13.60 -9.68 3.60
C ALA A 251 -14.66 -8.62 3.95
N VAL A 252 -14.24 -7.39 4.30
CA VAL A 252 -15.19 -6.32 4.63
C VAL A 252 -15.93 -5.75 3.41
N ARG A 253 -15.38 -5.93 2.20
CA ARG A 253 -16.03 -5.47 0.95
C ARG A 253 -17.02 -6.50 0.41
N TYR A 254 -16.81 -7.79 0.66
CA TYR A 254 -17.58 -8.87 0.05
C TYR A 254 -18.40 -9.71 1.03
N ASP A 255 -17.95 -9.90 2.27
CA ASP A 255 -18.64 -10.74 3.24
C ASP A 255 -19.51 -9.93 4.22
N ALA A 256 -19.23 -8.63 4.36
CA ALA A 256 -20.08 -7.71 5.12
C ALA A 256 -21.13 -7.06 4.21
N THR A 257 -22.30 -6.74 4.75
CA THR A 257 -23.28 -5.93 4.03
C THR A 257 -22.74 -4.51 3.83
N TYR A 258 -23.21 -3.80 2.79
CA TYR A 258 -22.78 -2.43 2.55
C TYR A 258 -23.04 -1.51 3.77
N GLY A 259 -24.17 -1.68 4.46
CA GLY A 259 -24.48 -0.93 5.68
C GLY A 259 -23.52 -1.22 6.85
N GLU A 260 -22.99 -2.44 6.95
CA GLU A 260 -21.95 -2.77 7.93
C GLU A 260 -20.60 -2.18 7.54
N PHE A 261 -20.24 -2.22 6.26
CA PHE A 261 -19.05 -1.54 5.75
C PHE A 261 -19.06 -0.03 6.04
N LEU A 262 -20.21 0.64 5.93
CA LEU A 262 -20.32 2.07 6.25
C LEU A 262 -19.88 2.38 7.69
N LYS A 263 -20.15 1.49 8.65
CA LYS A 263 -19.69 1.65 10.04
C LYS A 263 -18.17 1.59 10.16
N VAL A 264 -17.51 0.79 9.32
CA VAL A 264 -16.05 0.72 9.23
C VAL A 264 -15.50 2.00 8.62
N ARG A 265 -16.13 2.52 7.56
CA ARG A 265 -15.71 3.75 6.89
C ARG A 265 -15.81 4.99 7.80
N GLU A 266 -16.80 5.02 8.69
CA GLU A 266 -17.06 6.13 9.61
C GLU A 266 -16.22 6.08 10.90
N ALA A 267 -15.51 4.97 11.16
CA ALA A 267 -14.70 4.75 12.35
C ALA A 267 -13.33 5.45 12.28
#